data_AF-A0A359II07-F1
#
_entry.id   AF-A0A359II07-F1
#
_cell.length_a   1.000
_cell.length_b   1.000
_cell.length_c   1.000
_cell.angle_alpha   90.00
_cell.angle_beta   90.00
_cell.angle_gamma   90.00
#
_symmetry.space_group_name_H-M   'P 1'
#
loop_
_entity.id
_entity.type
_entity.pdbx_description
1 polymer ?
#
loop_
_entity_poly.entity_id
_entity_poly.type
_entity_poly.pdbx_seq_one_letter_code
_entity_poly.pdbx_strand_id
1 'polypeptide(L)'
;MDKSKVEKWHPENFKLEETTIWSFKNRGEWATHNNKYRGNWTPYVPRNLILRYSKEGDIVLDQFLGSGTTLVETKLLKRKGIGVDINPSA
;
A
#
# COMPACT_ATOMS: atom_id res chain seq x y z
N MET A 1 -23.01 8.44 4.19
CA MET A 1 -21.78 8.02 3.48
C MET A 1 -21.97 6.57 3.07
N ASP A 2 -22.07 6.35 1.77
CA ASP A 2 -22.17 5.01 1.21
C ASP A 2 -20.90 4.22 1.57
N LYS A 3 -21.06 3.17 2.37
CA LYS A 3 -19.94 2.27 2.69
C LYS A 3 -19.75 1.39 1.46
N SER A 4 -18.98 1.85 0.48
CA SER A 4 -18.59 1.01 -0.66
C SER A 4 -18.02 -0.29 -0.10
N LYS A 5 -18.74 -1.39 -0.32
CA LYS A 5 -18.44 -2.68 0.28
C LYS A 5 -17.08 -3.13 -0.26
N VAL A 6 -16.08 -3.25 0.61
CA VAL A 6 -14.76 -3.75 0.21
C VAL A 6 -14.91 -5.21 -0.18
N GLU A 7 -14.73 -5.52 -1.45
CA GLU A 7 -14.91 -6.87 -1.99
C GLU A 7 -13.69 -7.77 -1.73
N LYS A 8 -12.48 -7.19 -1.78
CA LYS A 8 -11.21 -7.92 -1.60
C LYS A 8 -10.32 -7.14 -0.64
N TRP A 9 -9.78 -7.81 0.38
CA TRP A 9 -8.84 -7.17 1.33
C TRP A 9 -7.37 -7.38 0.97
N HIS A 10 -7.08 -8.41 0.19
CA HIS A 10 -5.73 -8.81 -0.20
C HIS A 10 -5.69 -9.28 -1.66
N PRO A 11 -4.53 -9.21 -2.32
CA PRO A 11 -4.33 -9.83 -3.63
C PRO A 11 -4.39 -11.37 -3.53
N GLU A 12 -5.08 -12.02 -4.46
CA GLU A 12 -5.30 -13.49 -4.42
C GLU A 12 -4.02 -14.31 -4.64
N ASN A 13 -3.05 -13.80 -5.40
CA ASN A 13 -1.85 -14.56 -5.81
C ASN A 13 -0.56 -13.75 -5.69
N PHE A 14 -0.43 -12.95 -4.61
CA PHE A 14 0.80 -12.20 -4.39
C PHE A 14 1.97 -13.13 -4.08
N LYS A 15 3.08 -12.90 -4.80
CA LYS A 15 4.39 -13.48 -4.50
C LYS A 15 5.36 -12.34 -4.25
N LEU A 16 6.28 -12.54 -3.31
CA LEU A 16 7.33 -11.57 -3.07
C LEU A 16 8.23 -11.49 -4.30
N GLU A 17 8.49 -10.28 -4.77
CA GLU A 17 9.49 -10.05 -5.81
C GLU A 17 10.87 -10.09 -5.16
N GLU A 18 11.73 -10.98 -5.66
CA GLU A 18 13.01 -11.31 -5.03
C GLU A 18 14.24 -10.77 -5.76
N THR A 19 14.08 -10.37 -7.01
CA THR A 19 15.16 -9.81 -7.83
C THR A 19 15.23 -8.28 -7.69
N THR A 20 16.10 -7.62 -8.45
CA THR A 20 16.21 -6.15 -8.49
C THR A 20 15.29 -5.50 -9.52
N ILE A 21 14.60 -6.28 -10.36
CA ILE A 21 13.70 -5.79 -11.42
C ILE A 21 12.31 -6.38 -11.17
N TRP A 22 11.33 -5.53 -10.88
CA TRP A 22 9.96 -5.96 -10.55
C TRP A 22 9.00 -5.58 -11.67
N SER A 23 8.10 -6.50 -12.03
CA SER A 23 7.10 -6.26 -13.08
C SER A 23 5.72 -6.69 -12.62
N PHE A 24 4.83 -5.70 -12.44
CA PHE A 24 3.45 -5.92 -12.04
C PHE A 24 2.52 -5.71 -13.24
N LYS A 25 1.94 -6.81 -13.76
CA LYS A 25 1.05 -6.77 -14.95
C LYS A 25 -0.22 -5.95 -14.74
N ASN A 26 -0.66 -5.84 -13.49
CA ASN A 26 -1.80 -5.01 -13.12
C ASN A 26 -1.41 -4.12 -11.94
N ARG A 27 -2.17 -3.04 -11.78
CA ARG A 27 -1.92 -2.07 -10.72
C ARG A 27 -2.29 -2.58 -9.33
N GLY A 28 -3.25 -3.49 -9.22
CA GLY A 28 -3.81 -3.93 -7.96
C GLY A 28 -5.00 -3.08 -7.51
N GLU A 29 -6.12 -3.75 -7.25
CA GLU A 29 -7.39 -3.16 -6.82
C GLU A 29 -7.96 -4.02 -5.68
N TRP A 30 -7.46 -3.77 -4.46
CA TRP A 30 -7.98 -4.37 -3.23
C TRP A 30 -8.01 -3.33 -2.12
N ALA A 31 -8.75 -3.63 -1.06
CA ALA A 31 -9.05 -2.76 0.05
C ALA A 31 -9.64 -1.43 -0.44
N THR A 32 -8.97 -0.32 -0.13
CA THR A 32 -9.38 1.03 -0.52
C THR A 32 -8.43 1.66 -1.54
N HIS A 33 -7.54 0.88 -2.16
CA HIS A 33 -6.62 1.39 -3.17
C HIS A 33 -7.38 1.92 -4.38
N ASN A 34 -7.00 3.10 -4.83
CA ASN A 34 -7.52 3.70 -6.07
C ASN A 34 -6.41 4.47 -6.80
N ASN A 35 -6.66 4.86 -8.04
CA ASN A 35 -5.71 5.53 -8.93
C ASN A 35 -5.97 7.03 -9.11
N LYS A 36 -6.84 7.64 -8.28
CA LYS A 36 -7.29 9.03 -8.50
C LYS A 36 -6.21 10.05 -8.18
N TYR A 37 -5.38 9.79 -7.17
CA TYR A 37 -4.29 10.68 -6.81
C TYR A 37 -3.12 10.51 -7.79
N ARG A 38 -2.65 11.61 -8.36
CA ARG A 38 -1.58 11.58 -9.35
C ARG A 38 -0.26 11.15 -8.71
N GLY A 39 0.47 10.26 -9.39
CA GLY A 39 1.81 9.84 -8.97
C GLY A 39 1.85 8.80 -7.86
N ASN A 40 0.71 8.24 -7.46
CA ASN A 40 0.70 7.13 -6.52
C ASN A 40 1.19 5.83 -7.16
N TRP A 41 1.96 5.05 -6.41
CA TRP A 41 2.42 3.73 -6.86
C TRP A 41 1.33 2.66 -6.77
N THR A 42 1.57 1.54 -7.47
CA THR A 42 0.83 0.30 -7.27
C THR A 42 1.04 -0.21 -5.83
N PRO A 43 -0.01 -0.68 -5.13
CA PRO A 43 0.13 -1.29 -3.80
C PRO A 43 1.00 -2.55 -3.74
N TYR A 44 1.37 -3.15 -4.89
CA TYR A 44 2.34 -4.23 -4.91
C TYR A 44 3.73 -3.81 -4.42
N VAL A 45 4.18 -2.59 -4.77
CA VAL A 45 5.51 -2.09 -4.37
C VAL A 45 5.65 -1.93 -2.86
N PRO A 46 4.78 -1.17 -2.15
CA PRO A 46 4.86 -1.07 -0.69
C PRO A 46 4.63 -2.41 -0.01
N ARG A 47 3.72 -3.28 -0.51
CA ARG A 47 3.56 -4.63 0.05
C ARG A 47 4.89 -5.40 0.01
N ASN A 48 5.59 -5.37 -1.12
CA ASN A 48 6.86 -6.07 -1.28
C ASN A 48 7.93 -5.54 -0.30
N LEU A 49 8.06 -4.22 -0.20
CA LEU A 49 9.01 -3.57 0.70
C LEU A 49 8.69 -3.86 2.18
N ILE A 50 7.43 -3.71 2.60
CA ILE A 50 7.00 -3.90 3.98
C ILE A 50 7.20 -5.37 4.41
N LEU A 51 6.83 -6.33 3.58
CA LEU A 51 7.03 -7.75 3.88
C LEU A 51 8.52 -8.13 3.97
N ARG A 52 9.37 -7.50 3.16
CA ARG A 52 10.80 -7.82 3.08
C ARG A 52 11.61 -7.18 4.21
N TYR A 53 11.22 -6.00 4.68
CA TYR A 53 12.05 -5.17 5.58
C TYR A 53 11.41 -4.83 6.93
N SER A 54 10.26 -5.42 7.26
CA SER A 54 9.63 -5.23 8.58
C SER A 54 8.92 -6.50 9.05
N LYS A 55 8.58 -6.55 10.34
CA LYS A 55 7.79 -7.62 10.97
C LYS A 55 6.43 -7.09 11.41
N GLU A 56 5.50 -7.99 11.71
CA GLU A 56 4.22 -7.59 12.33
C GLU A 56 4.50 -6.79 13.62
N GLY A 57 3.75 -5.70 13.83
CA GLY A 57 3.92 -4.79 14.98
C GLY A 57 4.93 -3.66 14.80
N ASP A 58 5.86 -3.76 13.83
CA ASP A 58 6.83 -2.69 13.54
C ASP A 58 6.14 -1.40 13.05
N ILE A 59 6.87 -0.28 13.14
CA ILE A 59 6.42 1.02 12.65
C ILE A 59 6.98 1.28 11.24
N VAL A 60 6.12 1.62 10.29
CA VAL A 60 6.47 2.09 8.95
C VAL A 60 6.17 3.58 8.87
N LEU A 61 7.17 4.38 8.48
CA LEU A 61 7.05 5.81 8.26
C LEU A 61 7.03 6.10 6.74
N ASP A 62 6.04 6.87 6.31
CA ASP A 62 5.98 7.46 4.97
C ASP A 62 5.90 8.99 5.08
N GLN A 63 6.94 9.69 4.63
CA GLN A 63 7.04 11.16 4.73
C GLN A 63 6.47 11.89 3.51
N PHE A 64 6.02 11.15 2.49
CA PHE A 64 5.42 11.66 1.26
C PHE A 64 4.18 10.84 0.92
N LEU A 65 3.23 10.81 1.87
CA LEU A 65 2.15 9.84 1.93
C LEU A 65 1.27 9.79 0.68
N GLY A 66 1.02 10.94 0.05
CA GLY A 66 0.05 11.10 -1.03
C GLY A 66 -1.29 10.45 -0.69
N SER A 67 -1.80 9.61 -1.59
CA SER A 67 -3.08 8.90 -1.38
C SER A 67 -3.08 7.84 -0.28
N GLY A 68 -1.99 7.64 0.44
CA GLY A 68 -1.93 6.73 1.58
C GLY A 68 -1.78 5.24 1.24
N THR A 69 -1.39 4.88 0.01
CA THR A 69 -1.16 3.48 -0.41
C THR A 69 -0.27 2.73 0.57
N THR A 70 0.80 3.37 1.06
CA THR A 70 1.72 2.78 2.03
C THR A 70 1.02 2.42 3.34
N LEU A 71 0.23 3.33 3.92
CA LEU A 71 -0.45 3.09 5.20
C LEU A 71 -1.57 2.07 5.10
N VAL A 72 -2.28 2.03 3.97
CA VAL A 72 -3.26 0.96 3.71
C VAL A 72 -2.54 -0.39 3.77
N GLU A 73 -1.42 -0.53 3.07
CA GLU A 73 -0.61 -1.74 3.06
C GLU A 73 0.00 -2.09 4.41
N THR A 74 0.56 -1.11 5.11
CA THR A 74 1.06 -1.24 6.48
C THR A 74 0.00 -1.84 7.39
N LYS A 75 -1.24 -1.32 7.35
CA LYS A 75 -2.35 -1.81 8.18
C LYS A 75 -2.78 -3.22 7.78
N LEU A 76 -2.93 -3.49 6.49
CA LEU A 76 -3.30 -4.83 5.97
C LEU A 76 -2.28 -5.90 6.37
N LEU A 77 -1.01 -5.52 6.45
CA LEU A 77 0.10 -6.39 6.85
C LEU A 77 0.37 -6.36 8.36
N LYS A 78 -0.52 -5.79 9.17
CA LYS A 78 -0.40 -5.75 10.64
C LYS A 78 0.86 -5.05 11.16
N ARG A 79 1.27 -3.98 10.50
CA ARG A 79 2.27 -3.01 11.01
C ARG A 79 1.53 -1.78 11.54
N LYS A 80 2.24 -0.96 12.32
CA LYS A 80 1.81 0.38 12.69
C LYS A 80 2.34 1.36 11.63
N GLY A 81 1.56 2.37 11.29
CA GLY A 81 1.92 3.31 10.23
C GLY A 81 1.87 4.75 10.68
N ILE A 82 2.87 5.53 10.29
CA ILE A 82 2.90 6.99 10.43
C ILE A 82 3.05 7.56 9.03
N GLY A 83 2.14 8.43 8.63
CA GLY A 83 2.16 9.08 7.32
C GLY A 83 2.07 10.58 7.45
N VAL A 84 2.89 11.28 6.68
CA VAL A 84 2.89 12.74 6.57
C VAL A 84 2.90 13.11 5.10
N ASP A 85 2.14 14.14 4.74
CA ASP A 85 2.26 14.80 3.44
C ASP A 85 2.19 16.31 3.65
N ILE A 86 2.86 17.05 2.77
CA ILE A 86 2.81 18.51 2.79
C ILE A 86 1.51 19.04 2.18
N ASN A 87 0.92 18.28 1.26
CA ASN A 87 -0.36 18.63 0.67
C ASN A 87 -1.48 18.32 1.68
N PRO A 88 -2.17 19.33 2.22
CA PRO A 88 -3.26 19.11 3.18
C PRO A 88 -4.46 18.38 2.56
N SER A 89 -4.54 18.33 1.22
CA SER A 89 -5.57 17.67 0.45
C SER A 89 -5.11 16.32 -0.13
N ALA A 90 -4.01 15.76 0.37
CA ALA A 90 -3.52 14.43 -0.01
C ALA A 90 -4.54 13.33 0.28
#